data_AF-A0A0G1WX67-F1
#
_entry.id   AF-A0A0G1WX67-F1
#
_cell.length_a   1.000
_cell.length_b   1.000
_cell.length_c   1.000
_cell.angle_alpha   90.00
_cell.angle_beta   90.00
_cell.angle_gamma   90.00
#
_symmetry.space_group_name_H-M   'P 1'
#
loop_
_entity.id
_entity.type
_entity.pdbx_description
1 polymer ?
#
loop_
_entity_poly.entity_id
_entity_poly.type
_entity_poly.pdbx_seq_one_letter_code
_entity_poly.pdbx_strand_id
1 'polypeptide(L)'
;MKKRSLVINTILLFICLGGLILTFMLFNNPDVSLSGLQDEKTIIAAKVAGAQEKTSTLKKVSSGPQTADSQQTLKTISSARKRELLTLMKKSPADVVRIAMTPGERSQLPPEVQSDIEENKTIAGKLDVNIVQDPIDKKPKTEVILITPSGEKYAAHLSGDIELAHTGGKAIMSGTVIDNQMAVVSSSLGQAKEGAFTSPRFSLSDLENTPTIAALNSPRNILAATASIVPSYYQTSEFMLGTVAVGLVMPQCNGQVDKCAETWSAARMDNVYNQVRQGLDWWVAKTGGKVNFIIDQYRQIPTSYEPVNRPMTDQALWISEVTSSLGYPGATLWQQVYAFNNALRQKHKSDWATTIFVVDSNNNSQGAFSNGYFAYAYVPGPFMVMTYDNNGYGINNMAAVAAHETGHLFGALDQYPGAGVACTQTSGYLALQTQNSQQNCLSNVGSIMRGGLPPYTNNLLDQYAAGQLGLRISSNALPDPINTKPKVVIDPLPSPLPSNLVVTGTAEDQPFTAPSGNSITINNITQVQYRLDGGSWQTASTGGDGIFNQVTEKFTFSPWLSSGTHLIEIQATNRVNNLSDLSSLTVTIGGNITPSPSPITTPTPTATPIPTPTITPTPLLPS
;
A
#
# COMPACT_ATOMS: atom_id res chain seq x y z
N MET A 1 54.70 -38.36 -26.10
CA MET A 1 56.13 -38.00 -26.30
C MET A 1 56.39 -37.96 -27.81
N LYS A 2 56.65 -36.78 -28.42
CA LYS A 2 57.99 -36.31 -28.88
C LYS A 2 58.74 -37.38 -29.67
N LYS A 3 59.24 -37.23 -30.90
CA LYS A 3 59.64 -36.10 -31.79
C LYS A 3 59.74 -36.70 -33.22
N ARG A 4 59.31 -36.04 -34.30
CA ARG A 4 60.00 -34.98 -35.09
C ARG A 4 61.31 -35.39 -35.79
N SER A 5 61.38 -34.86 -37.03
CA SER A 5 62.55 -34.51 -37.87
C SER A 5 62.93 -35.60 -38.88
N LEU A 6 63.14 -35.34 -40.16
CA LEU A 6 63.68 -34.16 -40.87
C LEU A 6 63.31 -34.36 -42.37
N VAL A 7 63.09 -33.34 -43.22
CA VAL A 7 64.06 -32.95 -44.28
C VAL A 7 63.49 -31.81 -45.17
N ILE A 8 64.19 -30.66 -45.09
CA ILE A 8 64.72 -29.78 -46.18
C ILE A 8 63.71 -29.00 -47.08
N ASN A 9 63.56 -27.67 -46.94
CA ASN A 9 64.39 -26.55 -47.46
C ASN A 9 64.18 -26.23 -48.95
N THR A 10 63.48 -25.14 -49.28
CA THR A 10 63.91 -24.02 -50.16
C THR A 10 62.88 -22.88 -50.04
N ILE A 11 63.35 -21.62 -50.20
CA ILE A 11 62.64 -20.32 -50.23
C ILE A 11 62.65 -19.56 -48.89
N LEU A 12 63.87 -19.19 -48.50
CA LEU A 12 64.20 -17.93 -47.84
C LEU A 12 64.58 -16.94 -48.97
N LEU A 13 63.92 -15.77 -49.10
CA LEU A 13 64.55 -14.48 -49.40
C LEU A 13 63.54 -13.32 -49.54
N PHE A 14 63.84 -12.22 -48.84
CA PHE A 14 63.32 -10.85 -49.01
C PHE A 14 61.85 -10.63 -48.57
N ILE A 15 61.46 -9.63 -47.76
CA ILE A 15 61.89 -8.22 -47.74
C ILE A 15 61.74 -7.64 -46.31
N CYS A 16 62.81 -6.96 -45.87
CA CYS A 16 62.91 -6.07 -44.72
C CYS A 16 62.24 -4.70 -44.96
N LEU A 17 61.86 -4.03 -43.86
CA LEU A 17 61.88 -2.58 -43.62
C LEU A 17 61.26 -1.61 -44.67
N GLY A 18 60.13 -0.99 -44.29
CA GLY A 18 60.06 0.46 -44.02
C GLY A 18 59.97 1.48 -45.18
N GLY A 19 58.87 2.24 -45.20
CA GLY A 19 58.72 3.56 -45.85
C GLY A 19 58.15 3.48 -47.28
N LEU A 20 57.37 4.43 -47.81
CA LEU A 20 56.99 5.78 -47.39
C LEU A 20 55.95 6.28 -48.44
N ILE A 21 54.87 6.93 -48.00
CA ILE A 21 54.24 8.13 -48.62
C ILE A 21 53.70 8.08 -50.08
N LEU A 22 52.36 8.19 -50.15
CA LEU A 22 51.57 9.23 -50.85
C LEU A 22 51.59 9.33 -52.40
N THR A 23 50.36 9.17 -52.94
CA THR A 23 49.65 10.02 -53.92
C THR A 23 49.53 9.68 -55.43
N PHE A 24 48.26 9.81 -55.86
CA PHE A 24 47.72 10.45 -57.08
C PHE A 24 47.27 9.57 -58.29
N MET A 25 45.93 9.46 -58.39
CA MET A 25 45.06 9.52 -59.62
C MET A 25 45.08 8.35 -60.63
N LEU A 26 44.01 7.96 -61.35
CA LEU A 26 42.62 8.41 -61.54
C LEU A 26 41.79 7.24 -62.11
N PHE A 27 40.58 7.08 -61.58
CA PHE A 27 39.30 6.60 -62.13
C PHE A 27 39.18 6.20 -63.62
N ASN A 28 38.43 5.11 -63.86
CA ASN A 28 37.45 5.02 -64.95
C ASN A 28 36.33 3.97 -64.68
N ASN A 29 35.21 4.49 -64.15
CA ASN A 29 33.81 4.18 -64.51
C ASN A 29 33.16 2.81 -64.13
N PRO A 30 31.81 2.75 -64.03
CA PRO A 30 31.10 2.78 -62.74
C PRO A 30 30.17 1.55 -62.56
N ASP A 31 29.39 1.51 -61.48
CA ASP A 31 28.31 0.52 -61.16
C ASP A 31 28.58 -0.58 -60.12
N VAL A 32 29.45 -0.33 -59.14
CA VAL A 32 29.20 -0.77 -57.75
C VAL A 32 29.85 0.24 -56.79
N SER A 33 29.11 1.26 -56.35
CA SER A 33 29.59 2.15 -55.28
C SER A 33 29.38 1.47 -53.92
N LEU A 34 30.45 0.84 -53.42
CA LEU A 34 30.59 0.31 -52.07
C LEU A 34 31.30 1.34 -51.17
N SER A 35 31.00 2.64 -51.32
CA SER A 35 31.64 3.72 -50.55
C SER A 35 30.65 4.36 -49.58
N GLY A 36 30.61 3.87 -48.34
CA GLY A 36 29.75 4.46 -47.31
C GLY A 36 30.03 4.08 -45.86
N LEU A 37 31.01 3.23 -45.56
CA LEU A 37 31.33 2.84 -44.18
C LEU A 37 32.83 2.87 -43.96
N GLN A 38 33.37 4.07 -43.76
CA GLN A 38 34.55 4.22 -42.94
C GLN A 38 34.15 3.75 -41.54
N ASP A 39 34.78 2.69 -41.05
CA ASP A 39 34.42 2.05 -39.77
C ASP A 39 34.28 3.12 -38.69
N GLU A 40 33.07 3.30 -38.16
CA GLU A 40 32.69 4.33 -37.20
C GLU A 40 33.63 4.34 -35.98
N LYS A 41 34.16 3.16 -35.65
CA LYS A 41 35.17 2.96 -34.61
C LYS A 41 36.48 3.71 -34.88
N THR A 42 36.91 3.78 -36.15
CA THR A 42 38.12 4.52 -36.58
C THR A 42 37.90 6.03 -36.46
N ILE A 43 36.71 6.51 -36.79
CA ILE A 43 36.35 7.93 -36.65
C ILE A 43 36.31 8.32 -35.16
N ILE A 44 35.67 7.51 -34.31
CA ILE A 44 35.63 7.73 -32.87
C ILE A 44 37.06 7.77 -32.29
N ALA A 45 37.91 6.80 -32.64
CA ALA A 45 39.29 6.75 -32.17
C ALA A 45 40.11 7.99 -32.57
N ALA A 46 39.98 8.47 -33.82
CA ALA A 46 40.65 9.68 -34.28
C ALA A 46 40.19 10.94 -33.53
N LYS A 47 38.87 11.02 -33.22
CA LYS A 47 38.30 12.13 -32.45
C LYS A 47 38.76 12.13 -30.99
N VAL A 48 38.87 10.95 -30.37
CA VAL A 48 39.43 10.79 -29.02
C VAL A 48 40.89 11.25 -28.99
N ALA A 49 41.73 10.75 -29.90
CA ALA A 49 43.13 11.13 -29.98
C ALA A 49 43.29 12.65 -30.21
N GLY A 50 42.50 13.21 -31.14
CA GLY A 50 42.50 14.64 -31.43
C GLY A 50 42.02 15.51 -30.26
N ALA A 51 41.13 15.01 -29.40
CA ALA A 51 40.72 15.72 -28.18
C ALA A 51 41.82 15.66 -27.10
N GLN A 52 42.47 14.52 -26.91
CA GLN A 52 43.57 14.34 -25.95
C GLN A 52 44.82 15.14 -26.31
N GLU A 53 45.17 15.22 -27.60
CA GLU A 53 46.26 16.07 -28.09
C GLU A 53 45.99 17.54 -27.77
N LYS A 54 44.77 18.01 -28.06
CA LYS A 54 44.35 19.39 -27.73
C LYS A 54 44.34 19.65 -26.23
N THR A 55 43.93 18.68 -25.39
CA THR A 55 44.08 18.78 -23.92
C THR A 55 45.54 19.02 -23.52
N SER A 56 46.46 18.28 -24.13
CA SER A 56 47.90 18.39 -23.84
C SER A 56 48.45 19.75 -24.25
N THR A 57 48.04 20.26 -25.41
CA THR A 57 48.44 21.59 -25.90
C THR A 57 47.84 22.72 -25.04
N LEU A 58 46.57 22.60 -24.60
CA LEU A 58 45.95 23.56 -23.69
C LEU A 58 46.76 23.70 -22.40
N LYS A 59 47.11 22.58 -21.77
CA LYS A 59 47.92 22.56 -20.54
C LYS A 59 49.31 23.19 -20.74
N LYS A 60 49.95 22.90 -21.88
CA LYS A 60 51.27 23.44 -22.19
C LYS A 60 51.23 24.96 -22.39
N VAL A 61 50.28 25.45 -23.18
CA VAL A 61 50.16 26.89 -23.48
C VAL A 61 49.68 27.67 -22.25
N SER A 62 48.77 27.10 -21.43
CA SER A 62 48.30 27.76 -20.20
C SER A 62 49.38 27.90 -19.14
N SER A 63 50.39 27.02 -19.14
CA SER A 63 51.55 27.11 -18.25
C SER A 63 52.62 28.12 -18.68
N GLY A 64 52.50 28.71 -19.88
CA GLY A 64 53.46 29.67 -20.44
C GLY A 64 53.08 31.15 -20.21
N PRO A 65 53.88 32.10 -20.74
CA PRO A 65 53.60 33.54 -20.64
C PRO A 65 52.25 33.91 -21.29
N GLN A 66 51.41 34.64 -20.55
CA GLN A 66 50.05 35.02 -20.97
C GLN A 66 50.05 36.27 -21.87
N THR A 67 50.54 36.11 -23.10
CA THR A 67 50.48 37.14 -24.15
C THR A 67 49.14 37.11 -24.90
N ALA A 68 48.79 38.18 -25.62
CA ALA A 68 47.59 38.21 -26.48
C ALA A 68 47.55 37.03 -27.48
N ASP A 69 48.70 36.68 -28.07
CA ASP A 69 48.82 35.54 -28.98
C ASP A 69 48.57 34.19 -28.27
N SER A 70 49.06 34.04 -27.02
CA SER A 70 48.83 32.83 -26.22
C SER A 70 47.35 32.66 -25.84
N GLN A 71 46.66 33.75 -25.50
CA GLN A 71 45.22 33.74 -25.21
C GLN A 71 44.39 33.40 -26.46
N GLN A 72 44.75 33.96 -27.61
CA GLN A 72 44.10 33.64 -28.89
C GLN A 72 44.32 32.17 -29.29
N THR A 73 45.52 31.65 -29.01
CA THR A 73 45.87 30.25 -29.23
C THR A 73 45.05 29.33 -28.33
N LEU A 74 44.93 29.64 -27.04
CA LEU A 74 44.12 28.87 -26.09
C LEU A 74 42.65 28.80 -26.52
N LYS A 75 42.04 29.92 -26.93
CA LYS A 75 40.67 29.97 -27.45
C LYS A 75 40.48 29.11 -28.69
N THR A 76 41.43 29.19 -29.63
CA THR A 76 41.37 28.40 -30.87
C THR A 76 41.41 26.90 -30.57
N ILE A 77 42.26 26.48 -29.64
CA ILE A 77 42.42 25.07 -29.27
C ILE A 77 41.22 24.59 -28.43
N SER A 78 40.71 25.37 -27.48
CA SER A 78 39.55 25.00 -26.67
C SER A 78 38.31 24.82 -27.53
N SER A 79 38.04 25.76 -28.43
CA SER A 79 36.94 25.67 -29.38
C SER A 79 37.09 24.47 -30.34
N ALA A 80 38.31 24.16 -30.77
CA ALA A 80 38.57 22.97 -31.59
C ALA A 80 38.33 21.68 -30.79
N ARG A 81 38.77 21.61 -29.52
CA ARG A 81 38.57 20.45 -28.64
C ARG A 81 37.10 20.23 -28.31
N LYS A 82 36.38 21.32 -27.99
CA LYS A 82 34.93 21.32 -27.77
C LYS A 82 34.17 20.71 -28.93
N ARG A 83 34.53 21.02 -30.19
CA ARG A 83 33.91 20.39 -31.37
C ARG A 83 34.15 18.88 -31.44
N GLU A 84 35.33 18.41 -31.05
CA GLU A 84 35.60 16.95 -30.96
C GLU A 84 34.72 16.31 -29.88
N LEU A 85 34.65 16.92 -28.69
CA LEU A 85 33.84 16.40 -27.58
C LEU A 85 32.34 16.41 -27.87
N LEU A 86 31.81 17.44 -28.53
CA LEU A 86 30.40 17.48 -28.95
C LEU A 86 30.08 16.42 -30.02
N THR A 87 31.06 16.06 -30.86
CA THR A 87 30.92 14.95 -31.80
C THR A 87 30.93 13.61 -31.05
N LEU A 88 31.86 13.45 -30.09
CA LEU A 88 31.97 12.26 -29.26
C LEU A 88 30.78 12.09 -28.31
N MET A 89 30.15 13.16 -27.81
CA MET A 89 28.91 13.08 -27.02
C MET A 89 27.86 12.19 -27.70
N LYS A 90 27.66 12.41 -29.00
CA LYS A 90 26.61 11.73 -29.78
C LYS A 90 26.99 10.32 -30.24
N LYS A 91 28.29 10.03 -30.32
CA LYS A 91 28.84 8.80 -30.95
C LYS A 91 29.51 7.84 -29.95
N SER A 92 30.15 8.37 -28.92
CA SER A 92 30.83 7.64 -27.85
C SER A 92 30.90 8.49 -26.57
N PRO A 93 29.77 8.68 -25.86
CA PRO A 93 29.72 9.44 -24.60
C PRO A 93 30.66 8.89 -23.51
N ALA A 94 30.90 7.57 -23.49
CA ALA A 94 31.87 6.92 -22.61
C ALA A 94 33.30 7.42 -22.81
N ASP A 95 33.70 7.66 -24.05
CA ASP A 95 35.03 8.19 -24.34
C ASP A 95 35.18 9.63 -23.88
N VAL A 96 34.11 10.44 -23.88
CA VAL A 96 34.19 11.81 -23.38
C VAL A 96 34.39 11.82 -21.87
N VAL A 97 33.66 10.99 -21.13
CA VAL A 97 33.85 10.84 -19.69
C VAL A 97 35.30 10.45 -19.39
N ARG A 98 35.84 9.51 -20.16
CA ARG A 98 37.21 9.01 -20.00
C ARG A 98 38.29 10.06 -20.27
N ILE A 99 38.06 11.00 -21.19
CA ILE A 99 39.04 12.02 -21.58
C ILE A 99 38.71 13.43 -21.05
N ALA A 100 37.68 13.54 -20.21
CA ALA A 100 37.26 14.78 -19.60
C ALA A 100 38.38 15.36 -18.72
N MET A 101 38.56 16.67 -18.77
CA MET A 101 39.45 17.36 -17.86
C MET A 101 38.90 17.29 -16.44
N THR A 102 39.79 17.02 -15.48
CA THR A 102 39.44 17.07 -14.07
C THR A 102 39.15 18.51 -13.62
N PRO A 103 38.37 18.72 -12.55
CA PRO A 103 38.12 20.06 -12.02
C PRO A 103 39.41 20.84 -11.71
N GLY A 104 40.42 20.15 -11.19
CA GLY A 104 41.73 20.74 -10.90
C GLY A 104 42.52 21.14 -12.14
N GLU A 105 42.35 20.47 -13.27
CA GLU A 105 42.97 20.88 -14.54
C GLU A 105 42.22 22.03 -15.20
N ARG A 106 40.88 22.04 -15.10
CA ARG A 106 40.03 23.13 -15.61
C ARG A 106 40.32 24.45 -14.89
N SER A 107 40.54 24.43 -13.58
CA SER A 107 40.80 25.65 -12.80
C SER A 107 42.14 26.32 -13.13
N GLN A 108 43.07 25.62 -13.80
CA GLN A 108 44.36 26.16 -14.24
C GLN A 108 44.29 26.88 -15.59
N LEU A 109 43.13 26.89 -16.25
CA LEU A 109 42.92 27.57 -17.52
C LEU A 109 42.38 29.00 -17.29
N PRO A 110 42.68 29.96 -18.19
CA PRO A 110 42.12 31.30 -18.10
C PRO A 110 40.58 31.29 -18.11
N PRO A 111 39.90 32.18 -17.37
CA PRO A 111 38.44 32.24 -17.28
C PRO A 111 37.73 32.30 -18.65
N GLU A 112 38.30 33.04 -19.61
CA GLU A 112 37.78 33.14 -20.98
C GLU A 112 37.80 31.83 -21.78
N VAL A 113 38.53 30.81 -21.31
CA VAL A 113 38.68 29.49 -21.96
C VAL A 113 37.88 28.43 -21.20
N GLN A 114 37.68 28.61 -19.89
CA GLN A 114 36.94 27.65 -19.06
C GLN A 114 35.50 27.40 -19.56
N SER A 115 34.86 28.39 -20.21
CA SER A 115 33.52 28.24 -20.80
C SER A 115 33.47 27.27 -22.00
N ASP A 116 34.62 27.00 -22.63
CA ASP A 116 34.75 26.04 -23.74
C ASP A 116 35.16 24.64 -23.27
N ILE A 117 35.42 24.48 -21.97
CA ILE A 117 35.79 23.21 -21.36
C ILE A 117 34.55 22.60 -20.72
N GLU A 118 34.51 21.28 -20.69
CA GLU A 118 33.51 20.47 -20.02
C GLU A 118 33.68 20.49 -18.51
N GLU A 119 32.59 20.29 -17.79
CA GLU A 119 32.56 20.21 -16.34
C GLU A 119 31.75 19.00 -15.89
N ASN A 120 32.15 18.41 -14.77
CA ASN A 120 31.35 17.38 -14.15
C ASN A 120 30.24 18.03 -13.34
N LYS A 121 28.99 17.72 -13.69
CA LYS A 121 27.80 18.24 -13.01
C LYS A 121 26.90 17.10 -12.57
N THR A 122 26.18 17.35 -11.49
CA THR A 122 25.02 16.58 -11.07
C THR A 122 23.79 17.47 -11.23
N ILE A 123 22.90 17.09 -12.14
CA ILE A 123 21.75 17.89 -12.57
C ILE A 123 20.48 17.11 -12.25
N ALA A 124 19.60 17.72 -11.47
CA ALA A 124 18.25 17.21 -11.24
C ALA A 124 17.28 17.81 -12.26
N GLY A 125 16.39 16.99 -12.81
CA GLY A 125 15.40 17.44 -13.79
C GLY A 125 14.33 16.40 -14.11
N LYS A 126 13.42 16.74 -15.00
CA LYS A 126 12.44 15.81 -15.60
C LYS A 126 12.98 15.31 -16.93
N LEU A 127 12.77 14.03 -17.22
CA LEU A 127 13.13 13.44 -18.50
C LEU A 127 12.06 13.69 -19.54
N ASP A 128 12.48 13.94 -20.76
CA ASP A 128 11.66 13.89 -21.96
C ASP A 128 12.35 12.90 -22.92
N VAL A 129 11.79 11.70 -22.98
CA VAL A 129 12.32 10.54 -23.73
C VAL A 129 11.47 10.37 -24.98
N ASN A 130 12.06 10.69 -26.13
CA ASN A 130 11.40 10.62 -27.43
C ASN A 130 11.99 9.51 -28.27
N ILE A 131 11.13 8.80 -29.00
CA ILE A 131 11.54 7.87 -30.05
C ILE A 131 11.45 8.62 -31.36
N VAL A 132 12.59 9.01 -31.91
CA VAL A 132 12.70 9.69 -33.19
C VAL A 132 13.18 8.70 -34.23
N GLN A 133 12.70 8.79 -35.48
CA GLN A 133 13.32 8.03 -36.57
C GLN A 133 14.64 8.69 -36.96
N ASP A 134 15.71 7.91 -37.02
CA ASP A 134 16.97 8.37 -37.56
C ASP A 134 16.75 8.73 -39.05
N PRO A 135 17.03 9.97 -39.47
CA PRO A 135 16.74 10.43 -40.82
C PRO A 135 17.58 9.73 -41.90
N ILE A 136 18.64 9.01 -41.53
CA ILE A 136 19.58 8.36 -42.45
C ILE A 136 19.22 6.89 -42.66
N ASP A 137 19.00 6.12 -41.61
CA ASP A 137 18.72 4.68 -41.71
C ASP A 137 17.26 4.30 -41.39
N LYS A 138 16.44 5.30 -41.04
CA LYS A 138 15.01 5.18 -40.66
C LYS A 138 14.75 4.29 -39.44
N LYS A 139 15.77 3.93 -38.67
CA LYS A 139 15.59 3.15 -37.46
C LYS A 139 15.15 4.04 -36.29
N PRO A 140 14.34 3.53 -35.36
CA PRO A 140 13.99 4.27 -34.16
C PRO A 140 15.25 4.48 -33.29
N LYS A 141 15.51 5.75 -32.95
CA LYS A 141 16.56 6.20 -32.03
C LYS A 141 15.90 6.87 -30.84
N THR A 142 16.41 6.57 -29.64
CA THR A 142 15.94 7.21 -28.41
C THR A 142 16.71 8.51 -28.19
N GLU A 143 16.00 9.62 -28.07
CA GLU A 143 16.54 10.91 -27.65
C GLU A 143 16.07 11.20 -26.22
N VAL A 144 17.01 11.61 -25.36
CA VAL A 144 16.75 11.83 -23.93
C VAL A 144 17.10 13.27 -23.61
N ILE A 145 16.13 14.03 -23.13
CA ILE A 145 16.30 15.42 -22.73
C ILE A 145 16.02 15.54 -21.24
N LEU A 146 16.98 16.08 -20.47
CA LEU A 146 16.78 16.44 -19.07
C LEU A 146 16.39 17.92 -18.99
N ILE A 147 15.21 18.19 -18.44
CA ILE A 147 14.66 19.54 -18.24
C ILE A 147 14.80 19.90 -16.76
N THR A 148 15.65 20.86 -16.46
CA THR A 148 15.87 21.34 -15.08
C THR A 148 14.65 22.12 -14.56
N PRO A 149 14.53 22.33 -13.23
CA PRO A 149 13.49 23.18 -12.66
C PRO A 149 13.49 24.63 -13.19
N SER A 150 14.65 25.15 -13.60
CA SER A 150 14.79 26.49 -14.21
C SER A 150 14.43 26.51 -15.71
N GLY A 151 14.10 25.36 -16.31
CA GLY A 151 13.71 25.24 -17.71
C GLY A 151 14.87 25.01 -18.69
N GLU A 152 16.11 24.95 -18.19
CA GLU A 152 17.26 24.56 -19.03
C GLU A 152 17.12 23.12 -19.50
N LYS A 153 17.47 22.86 -20.76
CA LYS A 153 17.37 21.54 -21.38
C LYS A 153 18.76 21.01 -21.70
N TYR A 154 19.05 19.80 -21.24
CA TYR A 154 20.29 19.08 -21.52
C TYR A 154 19.97 17.83 -22.35
N ALA A 155 20.59 17.70 -23.52
CA ALA A 155 20.56 16.45 -24.27
C ALA A 155 21.48 15.44 -23.59
N ALA A 156 20.90 14.36 -23.07
CA ALA A 156 21.58 13.33 -22.28
C ALA A 156 22.01 12.15 -23.17
N HIS A 157 23.31 11.91 -23.24
CA HIS A 157 23.94 10.80 -23.97
C HIS A 157 24.49 9.79 -22.97
N LEU A 158 24.04 8.54 -23.04
CA LEU A 158 24.35 7.53 -22.03
C LEU A 158 25.72 6.91 -22.27
N SER A 159 26.63 7.00 -21.29
CA SER A 159 27.98 6.44 -21.39
C SER A 159 28.07 4.92 -21.20
N GLY A 160 26.93 4.23 -21.09
CA GLY A 160 26.82 2.80 -20.84
C GLY A 160 25.35 2.39 -20.69
N ASP A 161 25.12 1.18 -20.17
CA ASP A 161 23.77 0.68 -19.84
C ASP A 161 23.26 1.39 -18.58
N ILE A 162 22.72 2.59 -18.79
CA ILE A 162 22.23 3.47 -17.73
C ILE A 162 20.71 3.48 -17.79
N GLU A 163 20.07 3.08 -16.70
CA GLU A 163 18.61 3.00 -16.63
C GLU A 163 17.99 4.41 -16.66
N LEU A 164 16.93 4.58 -17.44
CA LEU A 164 16.25 5.87 -17.60
C LEU A 164 14.78 5.80 -17.18
N ALA A 165 14.30 6.88 -16.55
CA ALA A 165 12.90 7.02 -16.19
C ALA A 165 12.07 7.29 -17.47
N HIS A 166 10.77 7.05 -17.41
CA HIS A 166 9.85 7.40 -18.50
C HIS A 166 9.79 8.92 -18.71
N THR A 167 9.30 9.37 -19.86
CA THR A 167 9.00 10.80 -20.10
C THR A 167 8.13 11.39 -19.00
N GLY A 168 8.53 12.52 -18.43
CA GLY A 168 7.96 13.15 -17.24
C GLY A 168 8.60 12.71 -15.91
N GLY A 169 9.34 11.61 -15.91
CA GLY A 169 10.01 11.03 -14.75
C GLY A 169 11.14 11.93 -14.24
N LYS A 170 11.28 12.05 -12.92
CA LYS A 170 12.38 12.79 -12.31
C LYS A 170 13.65 11.95 -12.36
N ALA A 171 14.74 12.57 -12.77
CA ALA A 171 16.07 11.96 -12.74
C ALA A 171 17.07 12.94 -12.13
N ILE A 172 18.02 12.38 -11.38
CA ILE A 172 19.26 13.08 -11.05
C ILE A 172 20.32 12.42 -11.91
N MET A 173 20.90 13.17 -12.83
CA MET A 173 21.94 12.69 -13.72
C MET A 173 23.27 13.30 -13.28
N SER A 174 24.28 12.46 -13.16
CA SER A 174 25.67 12.90 -12.98
C SER A 174 26.45 12.56 -14.24
N GLY A 175 27.32 13.47 -14.66
CA GLY A 175 27.97 13.36 -15.95
C GLY A 175 28.84 14.55 -16.32
N THR A 176 29.49 14.43 -17.47
CA THR A 176 30.32 15.46 -18.06
C THR A 176 29.46 16.33 -18.99
N VAL A 177 29.39 17.63 -18.71
CA VAL A 177 28.54 18.60 -19.40
C VAL A 177 29.39 19.58 -20.19
N ILE A 178 29.01 19.82 -21.44
CA ILE A 178 29.55 20.89 -22.28
C ILE A 178 28.42 21.51 -23.08
N ASP A 179 28.25 22.83 -22.95
CA ASP A 179 27.03 23.54 -23.34
C ASP A 179 25.77 22.84 -22.76
N ASN A 180 24.81 22.50 -23.62
CA ASN A 180 23.57 21.81 -23.28
C ASN A 180 23.64 20.31 -23.62
N GLN A 181 24.84 19.72 -23.69
CA GLN A 181 25.06 18.29 -23.94
C GLN A 181 25.68 17.65 -22.71
N MET A 182 25.21 16.48 -22.32
CA MET A 182 25.67 15.76 -21.14
C MET A 182 26.01 14.31 -21.49
N ALA A 183 27.24 13.86 -21.23
CA ALA A 183 27.54 12.43 -21.16
C ALA A 183 27.23 11.96 -19.73
N VAL A 184 26.17 11.18 -19.61
CA VAL A 184 25.68 10.68 -18.32
C VAL A 184 26.50 9.45 -17.95
N VAL A 185 27.08 9.45 -16.74
CA VAL A 185 27.82 8.31 -16.17
C VAL A 185 27.02 7.52 -15.16
N SER A 186 26.05 8.19 -14.54
CA SER A 186 25.09 7.58 -13.64
C SER A 186 23.82 8.41 -13.66
N SER A 187 22.68 7.75 -13.75
CA SER A 187 21.40 8.29 -13.35
C SER A 187 21.03 7.64 -12.02
N SER A 188 20.53 8.42 -11.07
CA SER A 188 19.58 7.84 -10.12
C SER A 188 18.20 8.06 -10.71
N LEU A 189 17.56 6.97 -11.09
CA LEU A 189 16.13 6.98 -11.33
C LEU A 189 15.45 7.52 -10.09
N GLY A 190 14.55 8.49 -10.26
CA GLY A 190 13.43 8.65 -9.34
C GLY A 190 12.49 7.45 -9.48
N GLN A 191 13.01 6.28 -9.09
CA GLN A 191 12.47 4.94 -8.94
C GLN A 191 11.71 4.24 -10.08
N ALA A 192 12.02 2.95 -10.16
CA ALA A 192 11.37 1.80 -10.79
C ALA A 192 10.21 2.05 -11.75
N LYS A 193 10.30 1.44 -12.93
CA LYS A 193 9.10 0.97 -13.62
C LYS A 193 8.39 0.00 -12.67
N GLU A 194 7.24 0.40 -12.15
CA GLU A 194 6.20 -0.56 -11.79
C GLU A 194 5.99 -1.42 -13.03
N GLY A 195 6.46 -2.67 -12.97
CA GLY A 195 6.10 -3.66 -13.98
C GLY A 195 4.57 -3.64 -14.05
N ALA A 196 4.04 -3.39 -15.24
CA ALA A 196 2.62 -3.34 -15.54
C ALA A 196 1.92 -4.64 -15.10
N PHE A 197 1.56 -4.76 -13.82
CA PHE A 197 0.95 -5.97 -13.29
C PHE A 197 -0.07 -5.57 -12.22
N THR A 198 -1.34 -5.73 -12.59
CA THR A 198 -2.46 -5.58 -11.67
C THR A 198 -2.24 -6.46 -10.44
N SER A 199 -2.42 -5.90 -9.25
CA SER A 199 -2.62 -6.70 -8.05
C SER A 199 -3.67 -7.79 -8.31
N PRO A 200 -3.34 -9.08 -8.10
CA PRO A 200 -4.23 -10.18 -8.45
C PRO A 200 -5.55 -10.04 -7.70
N ARG A 201 -6.65 -10.06 -8.45
CA ARG A 201 -7.99 -10.10 -7.87
C ARG A 201 -8.29 -11.53 -7.45
N PHE A 202 -8.91 -11.65 -6.29
CA PHE A 202 -9.44 -12.92 -5.82
C PHE A 202 -10.40 -13.50 -6.88
N SER A 203 -10.17 -14.71 -7.37
CA SER A 203 -11.15 -15.40 -8.23
C SER A 203 -12.07 -16.22 -7.35
N LEU A 204 -13.38 -16.17 -7.60
CA LEU A 204 -14.34 -17.06 -6.94
C LEU A 204 -14.00 -18.55 -7.18
N SER A 205 -13.35 -18.87 -8.32
CA SER A 205 -12.87 -20.23 -8.62
C SER A 205 -11.82 -20.75 -7.64
N ASP A 206 -11.08 -19.87 -6.95
CA ASP A 206 -10.09 -20.26 -5.94
C ASP A 206 -10.76 -20.79 -4.65
N LEU A 207 -12.07 -20.58 -4.49
CA LEU A 207 -12.91 -21.15 -3.44
C LEU A 207 -13.57 -22.48 -3.86
N GLU A 208 -13.67 -22.78 -5.16
CA GLU A 208 -14.52 -23.87 -5.69
C GLU A 208 -14.01 -25.28 -5.37
N ASN A 209 -12.74 -25.44 -4.99
CA ASN A 209 -12.17 -26.74 -4.59
C ASN A 209 -12.21 -27.00 -3.06
N THR A 210 -13.06 -26.28 -2.33
CA THR A 210 -13.27 -26.48 -0.89
C THR A 210 -14.55 -27.31 -0.63
N PRO A 211 -14.55 -28.32 0.25
CA PRO A 211 -15.77 -29.01 0.66
C PRO A 211 -16.61 -28.12 1.60
N THR A 212 -17.08 -26.96 1.14
CA THR A 212 -18.04 -26.10 1.86
C THR A 212 -18.92 -25.24 0.94
N ILE A 213 -19.05 -25.52 -0.36
CA ILE A 213 -20.26 -25.05 -1.08
C ILE A 213 -21.53 -25.69 -0.45
N ALA A 214 -21.39 -26.79 0.29
CA ALA A 214 -22.44 -27.36 1.14
C ALA A 214 -22.82 -26.50 2.38
N ALA A 215 -22.02 -25.48 2.76
CA ALA A 215 -22.39 -24.53 3.81
C ALA A 215 -23.22 -23.35 3.27
N LEU A 216 -23.19 -23.10 1.95
CA LEU A 216 -24.12 -22.20 1.26
C LEU A 216 -25.40 -22.92 0.80
N ASN A 217 -25.38 -24.25 0.66
CA ASN A 217 -26.50 -25.05 0.13
C ASN A 217 -26.88 -26.28 0.98
N SER A 218 -26.90 -26.19 2.32
CA SER A 218 -27.61 -27.19 3.13
C SER A 218 -29.03 -26.71 3.45
N PRO A 219 -30.08 -27.44 3.05
CA PRO A 219 -31.45 -27.13 3.43
C PRO A 219 -31.65 -27.51 4.89
N ARG A 220 -31.43 -26.56 5.80
CA ARG A 220 -31.99 -26.62 7.15
C ARG A 220 -32.84 -25.40 7.40
N ASN A 221 -34.15 -25.64 7.34
CA ASN A 221 -35.24 -24.87 7.91
C ASN A 221 -35.27 -23.38 7.55
N ILE A 222 -36.15 -23.11 6.59
CA ILE A 222 -36.76 -21.82 6.25
C ILE A 222 -37.31 -21.16 7.53
N LEU A 223 -36.46 -20.42 8.23
CA LEU A 223 -36.78 -19.32 9.12
C LEU A 223 -35.61 -18.34 8.99
N ALA A 224 -35.87 -17.21 8.32
CA ALA A 224 -34.95 -16.11 7.99
C ALA A 224 -33.64 -16.04 8.82
N ALA A 225 -32.55 -16.60 8.30
CA ALA A 225 -31.21 -16.31 8.81
C ALA A 225 -30.81 -14.93 8.27
N THR A 226 -30.82 -13.92 9.13
CA THR A 226 -30.26 -12.60 8.84
C THR A 226 -28.78 -12.75 8.51
N ALA A 227 -28.31 -12.12 7.42
CA ALA A 227 -26.88 -12.02 7.14
C ALA A 227 -26.19 -11.37 8.35
N SER A 228 -25.13 -12.01 8.85
CA SER A 228 -24.40 -11.53 10.02
C SER A 228 -23.78 -10.16 9.74
N ILE A 229 -24.00 -9.19 10.62
CA ILE A 229 -23.51 -7.80 10.51
C ILE A 229 -22.12 -7.60 11.13
N VAL A 230 -21.55 -8.65 11.73
CA VAL A 230 -20.15 -8.67 12.19
C VAL A 230 -19.24 -9.21 11.08
N PRO A 231 -17.95 -8.81 11.03
CA PRO A 231 -17.00 -9.38 10.11
C PRO A 231 -16.96 -10.91 10.18
N SER A 232 -17.21 -11.56 9.05
CA SER A 232 -17.12 -13.02 8.94
C SER A 232 -15.66 -13.51 8.93
N TYR A 233 -15.48 -14.83 8.83
CA TYR A 233 -14.18 -15.47 8.74
C TYR A 233 -13.34 -15.03 7.53
N TYR A 234 -13.99 -14.76 6.38
CA TYR A 234 -13.31 -14.38 5.13
C TYR A 234 -13.18 -12.87 4.93
N GLN A 235 -13.82 -12.08 5.80
CA GLN A 235 -13.76 -10.62 5.78
C GLN A 235 -12.63 -10.17 6.71
N THR A 236 -11.43 -10.04 6.15
CA THR A 236 -10.19 -9.78 6.88
C THR A 236 -9.78 -8.32 6.90
N SER A 237 -10.26 -7.51 5.96
CA SER A 237 -9.77 -6.14 5.71
C SER A 237 -10.70 -5.34 4.79
N GLU A 238 -11.97 -5.20 5.16
CA GLU A 238 -13.01 -4.62 4.27
C GLU A 238 -12.89 -3.10 4.09
N PHE A 239 -12.41 -2.40 5.13
CA PHE A 239 -12.10 -0.97 5.11
C PHE A 239 -11.03 -0.62 6.15
N MET A 240 -10.23 0.41 5.87
CA MET A 240 -9.03 0.74 6.65
C MET A 240 -9.35 1.61 7.86
N LEU A 241 -10.13 1.08 8.80
CA LEU A 241 -10.52 1.73 10.06
C LEU A 241 -10.54 0.70 11.19
N GLY A 242 -10.37 1.15 12.42
CA GLY A 242 -10.33 0.26 13.58
C GLY A 242 -8.95 -0.35 13.83
N THR A 243 -8.92 -1.42 14.61
CA THR A 243 -7.67 -2.12 14.94
C THR A 243 -7.42 -3.26 13.97
N VAL A 244 -6.20 -3.33 13.43
CA VAL A 244 -5.76 -4.34 12.46
C VAL A 244 -4.59 -5.13 13.05
N ALA A 245 -4.75 -6.44 13.22
CA ALA A 245 -3.63 -7.31 13.52
C ALA A 245 -2.87 -7.67 12.23
N VAL A 246 -1.54 -7.65 12.28
CA VAL A 246 -0.67 -7.91 11.14
C VAL A 246 0.32 -9.01 11.49
N GLY A 247 0.28 -10.12 10.76
CA GLY A 247 1.33 -11.13 10.81
C GLY A 247 2.45 -10.78 9.84
N LEU A 248 3.60 -10.31 10.34
CA LEU A 248 4.78 -10.08 9.51
C LEU A 248 5.63 -11.35 9.48
N VAL A 249 5.58 -12.08 8.37
CA VAL A 249 6.19 -13.39 8.20
C VAL A 249 7.42 -13.28 7.29
N MET A 250 8.57 -13.76 7.77
CA MET A 250 9.83 -13.81 7.02
C MET A 250 10.26 -15.27 6.84
N PRO A 251 9.94 -15.89 5.68
CA PRO A 251 10.31 -17.28 5.39
C PRO A 251 11.82 -17.49 5.31
N GLN A 252 12.28 -18.71 5.60
CA GLN A 252 13.67 -19.13 5.46
C GLN A 252 13.76 -20.49 4.76
N CYS A 253 14.44 -20.53 3.62
CA CYS A 253 14.80 -21.76 2.93
C CYS A 253 15.63 -22.67 3.85
N ASN A 254 15.33 -23.98 3.83
CA ASN A 254 16.02 -25.01 4.61
C ASN A 254 16.83 -26.03 3.77
N GLY A 255 16.84 -25.90 2.45
CA GLY A 255 17.66 -26.69 1.54
C GLY A 255 17.07 -28.04 1.13
N GLN A 256 15.83 -28.36 1.51
CA GLN A 256 15.22 -29.67 1.23
C GLN A 256 14.78 -29.84 -0.24
N VAL A 257 14.25 -28.78 -0.87
CA VAL A 257 13.83 -28.80 -2.28
C VAL A 257 14.71 -27.88 -3.12
N ASP A 258 14.78 -26.61 -2.77
CA ASP A 258 15.65 -25.65 -3.45
C ASP A 258 16.97 -25.50 -2.70
N LYS A 259 18.04 -25.23 -3.44
CA LYS A 259 19.29 -24.75 -2.84
C LYS A 259 19.07 -23.33 -2.33
N CYS A 260 19.28 -23.11 -1.04
CA CYS A 260 19.16 -21.78 -0.46
C CYS A 260 20.25 -20.85 -1.02
N ALA A 261 19.81 -19.70 -1.52
CA ALA A 261 20.65 -18.61 -1.98
C ALA A 261 20.66 -17.45 -0.97
N GLU A 262 19.63 -17.38 -0.14
CA GLU A 262 19.40 -16.31 0.82
C GLU A 262 19.41 -16.83 2.25
N THR A 263 19.82 -15.98 3.19
CA THR A 263 19.84 -16.34 4.61
C THR A 263 19.69 -15.09 5.46
N TRP A 264 18.57 -14.99 6.15
CA TRP A 264 18.27 -13.84 7.00
C TRP A 264 19.34 -13.63 8.07
N SER A 265 19.71 -12.36 8.26
CA SER A 265 20.36 -11.92 9.49
C SER A 265 19.36 -11.18 10.38
N ALA A 266 19.60 -11.14 11.69
CA ALA A 266 18.76 -10.40 12.63
C ALA A 266 18.61 -8.92 12.25
N ALA A 267 19.71 -8.25 11.87
CA ALA A 267 19.70 -6.84 11.48
C ALA A 267 18.85 -6.57 10.22
N ARG A 268 18.88 -7.48 9.23
CA ARG A 268 18.05 -7.34 8.03
C ARG A 268 16.57 -7.53 8.36
N MET A 269 16.22 -8.47 9.23
CA MET A 269 14.83 -8.63 9.70
C MET A 269 14.36 -7.44 10.55
N ASP A 270 15.24 -6.81 11.34
CA ASP A 270 14.92 -5.58 12.07
C ASP A 270 14.66 -4.42 11.09
N ASN A 271 15.45 -4.30 10.02
CA ASN A 271 15.20 -3.32 8.97
C ASN A 271 13.85 -3.53 8.28
N VAL A 272 13.49 -4.78 7.96
CA VAL A 272 12.17 -5.13 7.41
C VAL A 272 11.06 -4.67 8.36
N TYR A 273 11.14 -5.04 9.64
CA TYR A 273 10.15 -4.64 10.63
C TYR A 273 10.00 -3.12 10.72
N ASN A 274 11.13 -2.39 10.80
CA ASN A 274 11.12 -0.94 10.90
C ASN A 274 10.51 -0.26 9.67
N GLN A 275 10.75 -0.81 8.47
CA GLN A 275 10.22 -0.25 7.21
C GLN A 275 8.73 -0.57 7.05
N VAL A 276 8.32 -1.80 7.34
CA VAL A 276 6.90 -2.17 7.36
C VAL A 276 6.14 -1.32 8.38
N ARG A 277 6.69 -1.15 9.59
CA ARG A 277 6.08 -0.29 10.62
C ARG A 277 5.92 1.15 10.13
N GLN A 278 6.94 1.74 9.50
CA GLN A 278 6.86 3.09 8.93
C GLN A 278 5.78 3.22 7.85
N GLY A 279 5.67 2.23 6.96
CA GLY A 279 4.62 2.20 5.93
C GLY A 279 3.21 2.13 6.54
N LEU A 280 3.04 1.35 7.60
CA LEU A 280 1.78 1.27 8.35
C LEU A 280 1.49 2.54 9.17
N ASP A 281 2.51 3.16 9.77
CA ASP A 281 2.39 4.43 10.50
C ASP A 281 1.97 5.58 9.59
N TRP A 282 2.39 5.55 8.31
CA TRP A 282 1.91 6.49 7.30
C TRP A 282 0.38 6.44 7.19
N TRP A 283 -0.23 5.25 7.19
CA TRP A 283 -1.69 5.08 7.18
C TRP A 283 -2.36 5.50 8.50
N VAL A 284 -1.73 5.21 9.64
CA VAL A 284 -2.21 5.70 10.95
C VAL A 284 -2.29 7.24 10.93
N ALA A 285 -1.23 7.92 10.48
CA ALA A 285 -1.22 9.37 10.33
C ALA A 285 -2.26 9.84 9.32
N LYS A 286 -2.39 9.15 8.18
CA LYS A 286 -3.32 9.50 7.09
C LYS A 286 -4.78 9.51 7.52
N THR A 287 -5.15 8.57 8.38
CA THR A 287 -6.53 8.46 8.90
C THR A 287 -6.77 9.32 10.16
N GLY A 288 -5.73 10.01 10.66
CA GLY A 288 -5.78 10.72 11.93
C GLY A 288 -5.99 9.78 13.10
N GLY A 289 -5.35 8.61 13.09
CA GLY A 289 -5.41 7.59 14.14
C GLY A 289 -6.67 6.72 14.13
N LYS A 290 -7.51 6.78 13.07
CA LYS A 290 -8.72 5.96 12.98
C LYS A 290 -8.43 4.51 12.63
N VAL A 291 -7.28 4.24 11.99
CA VAL A 291 -6.71 2.88 11.91
C VAL A 291 -5.55 2.76 12.89
N ASN A 292 -5.41 1.60 13.51
CA ASN A 292 -4.27 1.24 14.34
C ASN A 292 -3.77 -0.16 13.96
N PHE A 293 -2.47 -0.34 13.82
CA PHE A 293 -1.85 -1.62 13.45
C PHE A 293 -1.07 -2.22 14.63
N ILE A 294 -1.33 -3.51 14.90
CA ILE A 294 -0.58 -4.34 15.84
C ILE A 294 0.18 -5.38 15.04
N ILE A 295 1.51 -5.45 15.18
CA ILE A 295 2.36 -6.32 14.36
C ILE A 295 2.93 -7.44 15.23
N ASP A 296 2.65 -8.69 14.86
CA ASP A 296 3.36 -9.87 15.35
C ASP A 296 4.42 -10.29 14.33
N GLN A 297 5.64 -10.55 14.80
CA GLN A 297 6.76 -10.96 13.93
C GLN A 297 6.97 -12.48 13.98
N TYR A 298 7.05 -13.08 12.80
CA TYR A 298 7.30 -14.49 12.59
C TYR A 298 8.56 -14.64 11.74
N ARG A 299 9.71 -14.74 12.42
CA ARG A 299 11.05 -14.67 11.82
C ARG A 299 11.58 -16.06 11.47
N GLN A 300 12.20 -16.17 10.30
CA GLN A 300 12.86 -17.39 9.80
C GLN A 300 11.97 -18.64 9.83
N ILE A 301 10.72 -18.49 9.38
CA ILE A 301 9.79 -19.62 9.32
C ILE A 301 10.23 -20.58 8.22
N PRO A 302 10.47 -21.87 8.51
CA PRO A 302 11.10 -22.77 7.56
C PRO A 302 10.21 -23.06 6.34
N THR A 303 10.84 -23.15 5.18
CA THR A 303 10.28 -23.72 3.94
C THR A 303 11.35 -24.48 3.17
N SER A 304 10.96 -25.47 2.40
CA SER A 304 11.82 -26.26 1.53
C SER A 304 12.26 -25.52 0.27
N TYR A 305 11.59 -24.43 -0.09
CA TYR A 305 11.82 -23.62 -1.27
C TYR A 305 12.67 -22.37 -0.96
N GLU A 306 13.33 -21.83 -1.99
CA GLU A 306 13.96 -20.50 -1.96
C GLU A 306 13.04 -19.55 -2.73
N PRO A 307 12.10 -18.83 -2.05
CA PRO A 307 10.97 -18.23 -2.74
C PRO A 307 11.36 -17.24 -3.83
N VAL A 308 12.43 -16.47 -3.63
CA VAL A 308 12.89 -15.46 -4.59
C VAL A 308 13.38 -16.07 -5.92
N ASN A 309 13.80 -17.34 -5.92
CA ASN A 309 14.24 -18.04 -7.13
C ASN A 309 13.08 -18.65 -7.93
N ARG A 310 11.85 -18.52 -7.43
CA ARG A 310 10.64 -19.03 -8.07
C ARG A 310 9.83 -17.87 -8.67
N PRO A 311 8.97 -18.13 -9.67
CA PRO A 311 8.02 -17.13 -10.13
C PRO A 311 6.96 -16.90 -9.05
N MET A 312 6.36 -15.70 -9.02
CA MET A 312 5.25 -15.41 -8.09
C MET A 312 4.12 -16.44 -8.15
N THR A 313 3.85 -17.02 -9.33
CA THR A 313 2.81 -18.04 -9.52
C THR A 313 3.02 -19.31 -8.68
N ASP A 314 4.25 -19.58 -8.23
CA ASP A 314 4.60 -20.71 -7.38
C ASP A 314 4.40 -20.42 -5.88
N GLN A 315 3.81 -19.27 -5.51
CA GLN A 315 3.61 -18.87 -4.12
C GLN A 315 2.92 -19.92 -3.25
N ALA A 316 2.05 -20.74 -3.84
CA ALA A 316 1.32 -21.78 -3.13
C ALA A 316 2.24 -22.82 -2.51
N LEU A 317 3.42 -23.06 -3.11
CA LEU A 317 4.39 -24.03 -2.63
C LEU A 317 4.95 -23.61 -1.26
N TRP A 318 5.53 -22.41 -1.20
CA TRP A 318 6.25 -21.96 -0.01
C TRP A 318 5.32 -21.30 1.01
N ILE A 319 4.28 -20.56 0.60
CA ILE A 319 3.32 -19.98 1.55
C ILE A 319 2.66 -21.11 2.35
N SER A 320 2.22 -22.17 1.69
CA SER A 320 1.53 -23.28 2.38
C SER A 320 2.44 -23.99 3.39
N GLU A 321 3.72 -24.20 3.08
CA GLU A 321 4.67 -24.78 4.04
C GLU A 321 4.94 -23.84 5.22
N VAL A 322 5.10 -22.55 4.95
CA VAL A 322 5.33 -21.52 5.97
C VAL A 322 4.14 -21.44 6.92
N THR A 323 2.92 -21.33 6.41
CA THR A 323 1.71 -21.24 7.25
C THR A 323 1.40 -22.55 7.98
N SER A 324 1.69 -23.70 7.36
CA SER A 324 1.61 -24.99 8.05
C SER A 324 2.63 -25.08 9.19
N SER A 325 3.85 -24.58 9.00
CA SER A 325 4.89 -24.52 10.04
C SER A 325 4.53 -23.56 11.18
N LEU A 326 3.69 -22.56 10.93
CA LEU A 326 3.09 -21.69 11.95
C LEU A 326 1.96 -22.37 12.73
N GLY A 327 1.58 -23.60 12.38
CA GLY A 327 0.52 -24.38 13.04
C GLY A 327 -0.83 -24.31 12.35
N TYR A 328 -0.90 -23.79 11.13
CA TYR A 328 -2.16 -23.63 10.37
C TYR A 328 -2.13 -24.43 9.06
N PRO A 329 -2.13 -25.78 9.12
CA PRO A 329 -2.22 -26.61 7.92
C PRO A 329 -3.62 -26.50 7.28
N GLY A 330 -3.71 -26.81 5.98
CA GLY A 330 -4.96 -26.72 5.22
C GLY A 330 -4.80 -27.22 3.79
N ALA A 331 -5.91 -27.41 3.07
CA ALA A 331 -5.87 -27.97 1.72
C ALA A 331 -5.36 -26.96 0.67
N THR A 332 -5.52 -25.66 0.92
CA THR A 332 -5.04 -24.57 0.08
C THR A 332 -4.35 -23.51 0.91
N LEU A 333 -3.40 -22.76 0.31
CA LEU A 333 -2.74 -21.63 0.98
C LEU A 333 -3.77 -20.63 1.55
N TRP A 334 -4.91 -20.44 0.86
CA TRP A 334 -5.96 -19.52 1.26
C TRP A 334 -6.57 -19.88 2.60
N GLN A 335 -6.97 -21.15 2.77
CA GLN A 335 -7.52 -21.63 4.03
C GLN A 335 -6.55 -21.43 5.19
N GLN A 336 -5.27 -21.68 4.94
CA GLN A 336 -4.21 -21.55 5.93
C GLN A 336 -3.99 -20.10 6.35
N VAL A 337 -3.87 -19.18 5.38
CA VAL A 337 -3.69 -17.75 5.67
C VAL A 337 -4.92 -17.16 6.35
N TYR A 338 -6.14 -17.53 5.92
CA TYR A 338 -7.35 -17.10 6.63
C TYR A 338 -7.38 -17.63 8.06
N ALA A 339 -7.00 -18.89 8.30
CA ALA A 339 -6.96 -19.45 9.65
C ALA A 339 -5.97 -18.71 10.54
N PHE A 340 -4.78 -18.43 10.00
CA PHE A 340 -3.75 -17.65 10.68
C PHE A 340 -4.21 -16.22 10.98
N ASN A 341 -4.77 -15.51 10.00
CA ASN A 341 -5.32 -14.17 10.21
C ASN A 341 -6.44 -14.17 11.26
N ASN A 342 -7.35 -15.14 11.23
CA ASN A 342 -8.42 -15.24 12.23
C ASN A 342 -7.88 -15.52 13.64
N ALA A 343 -6.81 -16.31 13.77
CA ALA A 343 -6.15 -16.52 15.04
C ALA A 343 -5.48 -15.23 15.56
N LEU A 344 -4.85 -14.45 14.68
CA LEU A 344 -4.35 -13.11 15.02
C LEU A 344 -5.48 -12.18 15.47
N ARG A 345 -6.60 -12.18 14.75
CA ARG A 345 -7.79 -11.38 15.06
C ARG A 345 -8.32 -11.68 16.47
N GLN A 346 -8.43 -12.97 16.81
CA GLN A 346 -8.85 -13.41 18.13
C GLN A 346 -7.83 -13.07 19.21
N LYS A 347 -6.54 -13.31 18.96
CA LYS A 347 -5.45 -13.03 19.90
C LYS A 347 -5.42 -11.56 20.31
N HIS A 348 -5.57 -10.65 19.35
CA HIS A 348 -5.46 -9.20 19.57
C HIS A 348 -6.80 -8.51 19.78
N LYS A 349 -7.92 -9.25 19.72
CA LYS A 349 -9.30 -8.68 19.73
C LYS A 349 -9.43 -7.53 18.73
N SER A 350 -8.82 -7.69 17.56
CA SER A 350 -8.80 -6.67 16.51
C SER A 350 -10.04 -6.76 15.64
N ASP A 351 -10.37 -5.67 14.95
CA ASP A 351 -11.48 -5.64 13.98
C ASP A 351 -11.13 -6.45 12.72
N TRP A 352 -9.87 -6.34 12.31
CA TRP A 352 -9.30 -6.90 11.09
C TRP A 352 -8.04 -7.69 11.38
N ALA A 353 -7.64 -8.54 10.44
CA ALA A 353 -6.32 -9.17 10.49
C ALA A 353 -5.81 -9.53 9.09
N THR A 354 -4.55 -9.23 8.81
CA THR A 354 -3.90 -9.50 7.52
C THR A 354 -2.48 -10.03 7.71
N THR A 355 -1.90 -10.62 6.67
CA THR A 355 -0.53 -11.13 6.67
C THR A 355 0.33 -10.39 5.65
N ILE A 356 1.56 -10.08 6.03
CA ILE A 356 2.62 -9.56 5.16
C ILE A 356 3.72 -10.61 5.12
N PHE A 357 3.96 -11.20 3.95
CA PHE A 357 5.15 -12.03 3.72
C PHE A 357 6.28 -11.17 3.17
N VAL A 358 7.47 -11.28 3.76
CA VAL A 358 8.69 -10.67 3.22
C VAL A 358 9.70 -11.76 2.88
N VAL A 359 9.94 -11.90 1.58
CA VAL A 359 10.87 -12.87 0.99
C VAL A 359 12.27 -12.27 0.94
N ASP A 360 13.28 -13.01 1.40
CA ASP A 360 14.67 -12.57 1.31
C ASP A 360 15.09 -12.50 -0.16
N SER A 361 15.77 -11.42 -0.55
CA SER A 361 16.27 -11.21 -1.90
C SER A 361 17.65 -10.56 -1.93
N ASN A 362 18.33 -10.49 -0.78
CA ASN A 362 19.52 -9.66 -0.60
C ASN A 362 20.69 -10.02 -1.53
N ASN A 363 20.81 -11.29 -1.91
CA ASN A 363 21.82 -11.77 -2.85
C ASN A 363 21.24 -11.95 -4.28
N ASN A 364 19.97 -11.64 -4.49
CA ASN A 364 19.32 -11.62 -5.79
C ASN A 364 19.56 -10.25 -6.45
N SER A 365 20.32 -10.26 -7.55
CA SER A 365 20.70 -9.02 -8.25
C SER A 365 19.53 -8.23 -8.84
N GLN A 366 18.36 -8.87 -9.03
CA GLN A 366 17.14 -8.19 -9.46
C GLN A 366 16.33 -7.69 -8.27
N GLY A 367 16.49 -8.27 -7.07
CA GLY A 367 15.64 -7.97 -5.93
C GLY A 367 14.18 -8.34 -6.15
N ALA A 368 13.91 -9.38 -6.96
CA ALA A 368 12.59 -9.77 -7.44
C ALA A 368 12.49 -11.30 -7.59
N PHE A 369 11.26 -11.82 -7.57
CA PHE A 369 10.92 -13.17 -8.00
C PHE A 369 11.40 -13.43 -9.45
N SER A 370 11.55 -14.70 -9.84
CA SER A 370 12.13 -15.05 -11.15
C SER A 370 11.32 -14.59 -12.38
N ASN A 371 10.06 -14.17 -12.18
CA ASN A 371 9.20 -13.58 -13.20
C ASN A 371 9.08 -12.04 -13.08
N GLY A 372 9.95 -11.40 -12.30
CA GLY A 372 10.05 -9.95 -12.17
C GLY A 372 9.09 -9.30 -11.18
N TYR A 373 8.20 -10.07 -10.54
CA TYR A 373 7.38 -9.57 -9.44
C TYR A 373 8.27 -9.29 -8.23
N PHE A 374 7.96 -8.24 -7.47
CA PHE A 374 8.75 -7.91 -6.28
C PHE A 374 7.87 -7.50 -5.10
N ALA A 375 6.66 -7.02 -5.37
CA ALA A 375 5.61 -6.77 -4.42
C ALA A 375 4.25 -7.04 -5.09
N TYR A 376 3.29 -7.53 -4.32
CA TYR A 376 1.89 -7.68 -4.74
C TYR A 376 1.00 -7.92 -3.52
N ALA A 377 -0.26 -7.54 -3.64
CA ALA A 377 -1.29 -7.79 -2.66
C ALA A 377 -2.54 -8.34 -3.33
N TYR A 378 -3.26 -9.19 -2.60
CA TYR A 378 -4.62 -9.54 -3.00
C TYR A 378 -5.58 -8.44 -2.60
N VAL A 379 -6.59 -8.17 -3.43
CA VAL A 379 -7.54 -7.07 -3.22
C VAL A 379 -8.93 -7.66 -2.94
N PRO A 380 -9.53 -7.47 -1.74
CA PRO A 380 -9.01 -6.82 -0.52
C PRO A 380 -8.48 -7.84 0.52
N GLY A 381 -7.20 -8.18 0.44
CA GLY A 381 -6.56 -9.20 1.27
C GLY A 381 -6.78 -10.63 0.76
N PRO A 382 -6.44 -11.66 1.55
CA PRO A 382 -6.05 -11.63 2.97
C PRO A 382 -4.58 -11.34 3.26
N PHE A 383 -3.71 -11.28 2.25
CA PHE A 383 -2.28 -11.03 2.44
C PHE A 383 -1.63 -10.27 1.28
N MET A 384 -0.43 -9.77 1.56
CA MET A 384 0.50 -9.24 0.58
C MET A 384 1.87 -9.89 0.71
N VAL A 385 2.67 -9.78 -0.34
CA VAL A 385 4.03 -10.29 -0.41
C VAL A 385 4.94 -9.18 -0.92
N MET A 386 6.10 -9.03 -0.30
CA MET A 386 7.18 -8.18 -0.76
C MET A 386 8.50 -8.95 -0.75
N THR A 387 9.43 -8.55 -1.60
CA THR A 387 10.83 -8.99 -1.56
C THR A 387 11.64 -7.99 -0.73
N TYR A 388 12.80 -8.41 -0.21
CA TYR A 388 13.62 -7.55 0.66
C TYR A 388 14.12 -6.29 -0.06
N ASP A 389 14.56 -6.41 -1.31
CA ASP A 389 15.15 -5.32 -2.10
C ASP A 389 14.14 -4.64 -3.03
N ASN A 390 12.94 -5.20 -3.19
CA ASN A 390 11.82 -4.61 -3.93
C ASN A 390 12.22 -4.08 -5.31
N ASN A 391 12.84 -4.91 -6.15
CA ASN A 391 13.24 -4.56 -7.51
C ASN A 391 14.04 -3.24 -7.63
N GLY A 392 15.04 -3.07 -6.77
CA GLY A 392 15.92 -1.90 -6.79
C GLY A 392 15.41 -0.68 -6.00
N TYR A 393 14.23 -0.74 -5.37
CA TYR A 393 13.86 0.24 -4.33
C TYR A 393 14.86 0.18 -3.17
N GLY A 394 15.31 -1.03 -2.83
CA GLY A 394 16.17 -1.31 -1.69
C GLY A 394 15.42 -1.24 -0.36
N ILE A 395 16.00 -1.86 0.67
CA ILE A 395 15.39 -1.95 2.00
C ILE A 395 15.02 -0.58 2.60
N ASN A 396 15.81 0.47 2.35
CA ASN A 396 15.56 1.81 2.90
C ASN A 396 14.26 2.47 2.39
N ASN A 397 13.69 1.94 1.30
CA ASN A 397 12.50 2.47 0.66
C ASN A 397 11.30 1.50 0.75
N MET A 398 11.44 0.38 1.46
CA MET A 398 10.37 -0.61 1.62
C MET A 398 9.11 0.00 2.25
N ALA A 399 9.23 1.02 3.10
CA ALA A 399 8.06 1.69 3.67
C ALA A 399 7.09 2.26 2.61
N ALA A 400 7.60 2.75 1.48
CA ALA A 400 6.77 3.24 0.38
C ALA A 400 6.00 2.10 -0.31
N VAL A 401 6.68 0.97 -0.54
CA VAL A 401 6.08 -0.24 -1.11
C VAL A 401 5.05 -0.83 -0.14
N ALA A 402 5.41 -0.96 1.14
CA ALA A 402 4.50 -1.44 2.18
C ALA A 402 3.25 -0.56 2.29
N ALA A 403 3.38 0.76 2.22
CA ALA A 403 2.23 1.67 2.22
C ALA A 403 1.34 1.46 0.99
N HIS A 404 1.93 1.32 -0.20
CA HIS A 404 1.19 1.03 -1.44
C HIS A 404 0.41 -0.29 -1.36
N GLU A 405 1.10 -1.39 -1.07
CA GLU A 405 0.49 -2.73 -0.99
C GLU A 405 -0.52 -2.84 0.15
N THR A 406 -0.33 -2.10 1.25
CA THR A 406 -1.35 -2.02 2.31
C THR A 406 -2.65 -1.38 1.81
N GLY A 407 -2.58 -0.45 0.85
CA GLY A 407 -3.78 0.11 0.22
C GLY A 407 -4.63 -0.97 -0.47
N HIS A 408 -3.98 -1.90 -1.16
CA HIS A 408 -4.65 -3.04 -1.82
C HIS A 408 -5.32 -4.00 -0.84
N LEU A 409 -4.69 -4.28 0.31
CA LEU A 409 -5.29 -5.11 1.35
C LEU A 409 -6.67 -4.62 1.78
N PHE A 410 -6.92 -3.32 1.67
CA PHE A 410 -8.19 -2.67 2.02
C PHE A 410 -9.00 -2.19 0.81
N GLY A 411 -8.73 -2.75 -0.37
CA GLY A 411 -9.58 -2.58 -1.54
C GLY A 411 -9.19 -1.44 -2.48
N ALA A 412 -8.16 -0.66 -2.21
CA ALA A 412 -7.72 0.35 -3.18
C ALA A 412 -7.15 -0.31 -4.44
N LEU A 413 -7.43 0.27 -5.61
CA LEU A 413 -6.90 -0.20 -6.88
C LEU A 413 -5.68 0.59 -7.30
N ASP A 414 -4.84 -0.05 -8.11
CA ASP A 414 -3.74 0.60 -8.80
C ASP A 414 -4.21 1.74 -9.69
N GLN A 415 -3.36 2.75 -9.84
CA GLN A 415 -3.65 3.95 -10.62
C GLN A 415 -2.55 4.33 -11.60
N TYR A 416 -1.43 3.61 -11.63
CA TYR A 416 -0.36 3.85 -12.61
C TYR A 416 -0.72 3.30 -14.00
N PRO A 417 -0.10 3.78 -15.10
CA PRO A 417 -0.49 3.42 -16.46
C PRO A 417 -0.36 1.93 -16.74
N GLY A 418 0.66 1.28 -16.17
CA GLY A 418 0.93 -0.15 -16.34
C GLY A 418 -0.15 -1.06 -15.75
N ALA A 419 -0.89 -0.62 -14.74
CA ALA A 419 -1.93 -1.45 -14.14
C ALA A 419 -3.16 -1.63 -15.05
N GLY A 420 -3.37 -0.74 -16.03
CA GLY A 420 -4.51 -0.86 -16.96
C GLY A 420 -5.89 -0.82 -16.30
N VAL A 421 -5.98 -0.33 -15.06
CA VAL A 421 -7.23 -0.24 -14.29
C VAL A 421 -8.16 0.82 -14.91
N ALA A 422 -9.33 0.40 -15.37
CA ALA A 422 -10.29 1.29 -16.03
C ALA A 422 -10.86 2.34 -15.05
N CYS A 423 -11.08 3.57 -15.52
CA CYS A 423 -11.58 4.68 -14.70
C CYS A 423 -12.88 4.39 -13.95
N THR A 424 -13.76 3.58 -14.55
CA THR A 424 -15.07 3.23 -14.01
C THR A 424 -15.05 1.96 -13.16
N GLN A 425 -13.90 1.32 -13.02
CA GLN A 425 -13.76 0.12 -12.20
C GLN A 425 -13.97 0.47 -10.73
N THR A 426 -14.88 -0.25 -10.08
CA THR A 426 -15.23 -0.07 -8.68
C THR A 426 -14.45 -1.03 -7.79
N SER A 427 -14.22 -0.62 -6.54
CA SER A 427 -13.58 -1.44 -5.51
C SER A 427 -13.88 -0.95 -4.09
N GLY A 428 -13.50 -1.75 -3.10
CA GLY A 428 -13.65 -1.47 -1.69
C GLY A 428 -15.08 -1.59 -1.17
N TYR A 429 -15.26 -1.51 0.15
CA TYR A 429 -16.57 -1.62 0.82
C TYR A 429 -17.63 -0.64 0.29
N LEU A 430 -17.19 0.56 -0.11
CA LEU A 430 -18.06 1.61 -0.65
C LEU A 430 -18.29 1.50 -2.17
N ALA A 431 -17.70 0.51 -2.84
CA ALA A 431 -17.80 0.24 -4.28
C ALA A 431 -17.54 1.49 -5.16
N LEU A 432 -16.46 2.22 -4.87
CA LEU A 432 -16.16 3.50 -5.54
C LEU A 432 -15.27 3.32 -6.76
N GLN A 433 -15.58 4.10 -7.81
CA GLN A 433 -14.82 4.11 -9.07
C GLN A 433 -13.41 4.68 -8.87
N THR A 434 -12.44 4.18 -9.64
CA THR A 434 -11.03 4.63 -9.64
C THR A 434 -10.76 5.73 -10.69
N GLN A 435 -11.46 6.85 -10.57
CA GLN A 435 -11.36 7.96 -11.53
C GLN A 435 -10.04 8.76 -11.46
N ASN A 436 -9.02 8.28 -10.74
CA ASN A 436 -7.66 8.83 -10.72
C ASN A 436 -6.62 7.92 -11.41
N SER A 437 -7.06 6.80 -12.00
CA SER A 437 -6.19 5.95 -12.80
C SER A 437 -5.59 6.74 -13.97
N GLN A 438 -4.34 6.45 -14.32
CA GLN A 438 -3.62 7.11 -15.42
C GLN A 438 -4.03 6.54 -16.79
N GLN A 439 -5.33 6.34 -16.98
CA GLN A 439 -6.01 5.85 -18.19
C GLN A 439 -6.91 6.94 -18.81
N ASN A 440 -6.52 8.21 -18.70
CA ASN A 440 -7.32 9.39 -19.10
C ASN A 440 -8.66 9.52 -18.34
N CYS A 441 -8.61 9.33 -17.01
CA CYS A 441 -9.78 9.45 -16.14
C CYS A 441 -10.12 10.91 -15.80
N LEU A 442 -11.21 11.11 -15.06
CA LEU A 442 -11.68 12.44 -14.64
C LEU A 442 -10.69 13.20 -13.74
N SER A 443 -9.76 12.50 -13.08
CA SER A 443 -8.73 13.08 -12.24
C SER A 443 -7.35 12.54 -12.59
N ASN A 444 -6.32 13.38 -12.38
CA ASN A 444 -4.93 13.01 -12.58
C ASN A 444 -4.03 13.70 -11.52
N VAL A 445 -4.19 13.29 -10.26
CA VAL A 445 -3.43 13.81 -9.11
C VAL A 445 -2.57 12.72 -8.48
N GLY A 446 -1.46 13.11 -7.83
CA GLY A 446 -0.59 12.15 -7.15
C GLY A 446 -1.33 11.36 -6.06
N SER A 447 -1.04 10.06 -5.96
CA SER A 447 -1.66 9.15 -5.00
C SER A 447 -0.71 8.00 -4.70
N ILE A 448 -0.73 7.47 -3.48
CA ILE A 448 0.06 6.30 -3.08
C ILE A 448 -0.19 5.10 -4.00
N MET A 449 -1.39 4.99 -4.59
CA MET A 449 -1.76 3.92 -5.54
C MET A 449 -1.13 4.06 -6.94
N ARG A 450 -0.27 5.06 -7.17
CA ARG A 450 0.61 5.15 -8.35
C ARG A 450 2.03 4.64 -8.08
N GLY A 451 2.26 4.15 -6.86
CA GLY A 451 3.54 3.74 -6.31
C GLY A 451 4.68 4.73 -6.51
N GLY A 452 5.92 4.23 -6.44
CA GLY A 452 7.13 5.04 -6.32
C GLY A 452 7.26 5.75 -4.97
N LEU A 453 8.42 6.37 -4.72
CA LEU A 453 8.59 7.20 -3.51
C LEU A 453 7.74 8.46 -3.47
N PRO A 454 7.59 9.24 -4.56
CA PRO A 454 7.06 10.59 -4.42
C PRO A 454 5.68 10.64 -3.75
N PRO A 455 4.73 9.74 -4.05
CA PRO A 455 3.48 9.71 -3.32
C PRO A 455 3.61 9.42 -1.82
N TYR A 456 4.50 8.50 -1.43
CA TYR A 456 4.78 8.21 -0.03
C TYR A 456 5.41 9.41 0.68
N THR A 457 6.52 9.95 0.15
CA THR A 457 7.28 11.03 0.77
C THR A 457 6.51 12.35 0.85
N ASN A 458 5.63 12.60 -0.12
CA ASN A 458 4.79 13.81 -0.14
C ASN A 458 3.42 13.58 0.50
N ASN A 459 3.20 12.43 1.15
CA ASN A 459 1.96 12.07 1.82
C ASN A 459 0.72 12.26 0.90
N LEU A 460 0.75 11.68 -0.30
CA LEU A 460 -0.29 11.83 -1.32
C LEU A 460 -1.26 10.65 -1.30
N LEU A 461 -2.55 10.95 -1.30
CA LEU A 461 -3.65 10.01 -1.46
C LEU A 461 -4.78 10.77 -2.15
N ASP A 462 -5.25 10.26 -3.29
CA ASP A 462 -6.38 10.87 -3.97
C ASP A 462 -7.72 10.42 -3.34
N GLN A 463 -8.77 11.18 -3.60
CA GLN A 463 -10.09 10.94 -3.03
C GLN A 463 -10.72 9.60 -3.45
N TYR A 464 -10.37 9.05 -4.63
CA TYR A 464 -10.96 7.81 -5.11
C TYR A 464 -10.31 6.60 -4.42
N ALA A 465 -8.98 6.60 -4.28
CA ALA A 465 -8.30 5.61 -3.43
C ALA A 465 -8.76 5.73 -1.97
N ALA A 466 -8.84 6.95 -1.41
CA ALA A 466 -9.37 7.17 -0.05
C ALA A 466 -10.80 6.60 0.10
N GLY A 467 -11.65 6.81 -0.90
CA GLY A 467 -12.99 6.25 -0.93
C GLY A 467 -13.01 4.71 -0.95
N GLN A 468 -12.17 4.08 -1.78
CA GLN A 468 -12.07 2.62 -1.85
C GLN A 468 -11.59 2.01 -0.53
N LEU A 469 -10.74 2.73 0.22
CA LEU A 469 -10.29 2.35 1.57
C LEU A 469 -11.37 2.52 2.66
N GLY A 470 -12.54 3.05 2.31
CA GLY A 470 -13.62 3.33 3.26
C GLY A 470 -13.48 4.67 3.99
N LEU A 471 -12.63 5.59 3.52
CA LEU A 471 -12.37 6.89 4.16
C LEU A 471 -13.30 8.02 3.68
N ARG A 472 -14.29 7.72 2.82
CA ARG A 472 -15.28 8.73 2.37
C ARG A 472 -16.11 9.22 3.55
N ILE A 473 -16.41 10.52 3.57
CA ILE A 473 -17.24 11.18 4.58
C ILE A 473 -18.40 11.88 3.87
N SER A 474 -19.64 11.49 4.14
CA SER A 474 -20.83 11.99 3.42
C SER A 474 -21.70 13.00 4.21
N SER A 475 -21.71 12.94 5.54
CA SER A 475 -22.68 13.71 6.35
C SER A 475 -22.11 14.39 7.60
N ASN A 476 -20.94 14.00 8.11
CA ASN A 476 -20.31 14.60 9.30
C ASN A 476 -18.77 14.52 9.29
N ALA A 477 -18.09 14.27 10.42
CA ALA A 477 -16.62 14.18 10.51
C ALA A 477 -16.06 12.75 10.54
N LEU A 478 -16.93 11.72 10.53
CA LEU A 478 -16.53 10.32 10.58
C LEU A 478 -16.66 9.66 9.20
N PRO A 479 -15.73 8.75 8.85
CA PRO A 479 -15.87 7.91 7.66
C PRO A 479 -17.16 7.09 7.67
N ASP A 480 -17.78 6.99 6.49
CA ASP A 480 -19.09 6.35 6.30
C ASP A 480 -19.22 4.95 6.92
N PRO A 481 -18.24 4.01 6.78
CA PRO A 481 -18.39 2.66 7.33
C PRO A 481 -18.48 2.59 8.86
N ILE A 482 -17.94 3.58 9.57
CA ILE A 482 -18.01 3.65 11.05
C ILE A 482 -18.96 4.75 11.52
N ASN A 483 -19.51 5.56 10.62
CA ASN A 483 -20.47 6.59 10.95
C ASN A 483 -21.89 6.02 11.02
N THR A 484 -22.05 5.01 11.87
CA THR A 484 -23.29 4.27 12.08
C THR A 484 -23.94 4.68 13.39
N LYS A 485 -25.23 4.35 13.54
CA LYS A 485 -25.98 4.57 14.76
C LYS A 485 -26.52 3.25 15.30
N PRO A 486 -26.57 3.06 16.62
CA PRO A 486 -27.33 1.98 17.21
C PRO A 486 -28.83 2.10 16.94
N LYS A 487 -29.51 0.95 16.97
CA LYS A 487 -30.95 0.83 17.04
C LYS A 487 -31.32 0.11 18.33
N VAL A 488 -32.29 0.67 19.05
CA VAL A 488 -32.82 0.11 20.29
C VAL A 488 -34.17 -0.54 20.02
N VAL A 489 -34.31 -1.82 20.35
CA VAL A 489 -35.55 -2.58 20.31
C VAL A 489 -35.89 -3.01 21.73
N ILE A 490 -37.05 -2.57 22.22
CA ILE A 490 -37.54 -2.93 23.56
C ILE A 490 -38.29 -4.25 23.46
N ASP A 491 -38.04 -5.18 24.38
CA ASP A 491 -38.78 -6.44 24.43
C ASP A 491 -40.24 -6.20 24.84
N PRO A 492 -41.19 -7.05 24.41
CA PRO A 492 -42.58 -6.95 24.83
C PRO A 492 -42.71 -6.93 26.36
N LEU A 493 -43.44 -5.95 26.88
CA LEU A 493 -43.73 -5.88 28.31
C LEU A 493 -44.82 -6.90 28.72
N PRO A 494 -44.78 -7.42 29.95
CA PRO A 494 -45.84 -8.27 30.49
C PRO A 494 -47.17 -7.51 30.61
N SER A 495 -48.28 -8.23 30.42
CA SER A 495 -49.64 -7.73 30.63
C SER A 495 -50.41 -8.69 31.56
N PRO A 496 -50.90 -8.22 32.74
CA PRO A 496 -50.79 -6.85 33.26
C PRO A 496 -49.37 -6.48 33.70
N LEU A 497 -49.07 -5.17 33.76
CA LEU A 497 -47.77 -4.68 34.22
C LEU A 497 -47.58 -4.95 35.73
N PRO A 498 -46.44 -5.52 36.15
CA PRO A 498 -46.13 -5.70 37.57
C PRO A 498 -45.71 -4.38 38.23
N SER A 499 -45.79 -4.32 39.56
CA SER A 499 -45.32 -3.18 40.35
C SER A 499 -43.80 -3.03 40.35
N ASN A 500 -43.06 -4.12 40.13
CA ASN A 500 -41.60 -4.15 39.94
C ASN A 500 -41.25 -4.34 38.46
N LEU A 501 -41.59 -3.36 37.63
CA LEU A 501 -41.32 -3.42 36.19
C LEU A 501 -39.83 -3.65 35.91
N VAL A 502 -39.54 -4.67 35.12
CA VAL A 502 -38.23 -4.89 34.51
C VAL A 502 -38.38 -4.63 33.02
N VAL A 503 -37.59 -3.69 32.51
CA VAL A 503 -37.52 -3.43 31.07
C VAL A 503 -36.28 -4.13 30.54
N THR A 504 -36.46 -4.91 29.48
CA THR A 504 -35.37 -5.52 28.72
C THR A 504 -35.46 -5.13 27.26
N GLY A 505 -34.37 -5.30 26.55
CA GLY A 505 -34.33 -5.10 25.12
C GLY A 505 -32.96 -5.38 24.55
N THR A 506 -32.82 -5.04 23.26
CA THR A 506 -31.59 -5.19 22.50
C THR A 506 -31.18 -3.85 21.90
N ALA A 507 -29.91 -3.50 22.05
CA ALA A 507 -29.26 -2.43 21.31
C ALA A 507 -28.31 -3.05 20.27
N GLU A 508 -28.38 -2.59 19.02
CA GLU A 508 -27.56 -3.13 17.94
C GLU A 508 -27.05 -2.02 17.02
N ASP A 509 -25.73 -1.97 16.76
CA ASP A 509 -25.19 -1.05 15.77
C ASP A 509 -25.65 -1.40 14.35
N GLN A 510 -26.23 -0.45 13.63
CA GLN A 510 -26.73 -0.69 12.29
C GLN A 510 -25.64 -0.39 11.26
N PRO A 511 -25.15 -1.38 10.50
CA PRO A 511 -24.02 -1.18 9.60
C PRO A 511 -24.34 -0.17 8.51
N PHE A 512 -23.32 0.54 8.03
CA PHE A 512 -23.45 1.34 6.82
C PHE A 512 -23.79 0.41 5.66
N THR A 513 -24.85 0.71 4.90
CA THR A 513 -25.29 -0.15 3.80
C THR A 513 -24.23 -0.25 2.71
N ALA A 514 -23.65 -1.44 2.54
CA ALA A 514 -22.71 -1.70 1.46
C ALA A 514 -23.45 -1.65 0.11
N PRO A 515 -22.98 -0.88 -0.90
CA PRO A 515 -23.59 -0.90 -2.23
C PRO A 515 -23.49 -2.28 -2.92
N SER A 516 -22.54 -3.09 -2.50
CA SER A 516 -22.31 -4.47 -2.97
C SER A 516 -21.81 -5.32 -1.80
N GLY A 517 -22.26 -6.57 -1.72
CA GLY A 517 -21.84 -7.51 -0.68
C GLY A 517 -22.62 -7.38 0.62
N ASN A 518 -22.04 -7.83 1.73
CA ASN A 518 -22.67 -7.82 3.05
C ASN A 518 -22.37 -6.51 3.78
N SER A 519 -23.41 -5.88 4.33
CA SER A 519 -23.23 -4.75 5.24
C SER A 519 -22.68 -5.22 6.58
N ILE A 520 -21.56 -4.65 7.01
CA ILE A 520 -20.89 -5.01 8.26
C ILE A 520 -20.55 -3.77 9.09
N THR A 521 -20.39 -3.96 10.39
CA THR A 521 -19.92 -2.93 11.31
C THR A 521 -18.82 -3.47 12.21
N ILE A 522 -17.90 -2.58 12.58
CA ILE A 522 -16.90 -2.82 13.62
C ILE A 522 -17.22 -2.05 14.91
N ASN A 523 -18.30 -1.28 14.90
CA ASN A 523 -18.74 -0.55 16.09
C ASN A 523 -19.45 -1.49 17.05
N ASN A 524 -19.05 -1.43 18.32
CA ASN A 524 -19.79 -2.08 19.40
C ASN A 524 -20.61 -1.05 20.19
N ILE A 525 -21.64 -1.54 20.87
CA ILE A 525 -22.38 -0.78 21.86
C ILE A 525 -21.47 -0.60 23.08
N THR A 526 -21.38 0.62 23.59
CA THR A 526 -20.57 0.97 24.77
C THR A 526 -21.43 1.40 25.96
N GLN A 527 -22.67 1.84 25.71
CA GLN A 527 -23.59 2.24 26.76
C GLN A 527 -25.05 2.16 26.29
N VAL A 528 -25.94 1.77 27.20
CA VAL A 528 -27.39 1.98 27.07
C VAL A 528 -27.85 2.84 28.25
N GLN A 529 -28.64 3.87 27.97
CA GLN A 529 -29.18 4.77 28.97
C GLN A 529 -30.68 4.90 28.83
N TYR A 530 -31.36 5.18 29.95
CA TYR A 530 -32.78 5.45 29.99
C TYR A 530 -33.09 6.67 30.86
N ARG A 531 -34.23 7.32 30.63
CA ARG A 531 -34.77 8.36 31.52
C ARG A 531 -36.27 8.24 31.64
N LEU A 532 -36.81 8.81 32.72
CA LEU A 532 -38.24 8.80 33.04
C LEU A 532 -38.77 10.23 32.97
N ASP A 533 -39.87 10.43 32.25
CA ASP A 533 -40.64 11.68 32.20
C ASP A 533 -39.77 12.94 31.93
N GLY A 534 -38.81 12.82 31.01
CA GLY A 534 -37.87 13.90 30.67
C GLY A 534 -36.82 14.22 31.74
N GLY A 535 -36.66 13.36 32.76
CA GLY A 535 -35.68 13.48 33.82
C GLY A 535 -34.23 13.21 33.40
N SER A 536 -33.37 12.95 34.38
CA SER A 536 -31.95 12.67 34.14
C SER A 536 -31.71 11.27 33.56
N TRP A 537 -30.70 11.16 32.69
CA TRP A 537 -30.26 9.88 32.14
C TRP A 537 -29.65 8.98 33.22
N GLN A 538 -30.10 7.72 33.24
CA GLN A 538 -29.62 6.63 34.08
C GLN A 538 -29.01 5.55 33.16
N THR A 539 -28.04 4.79 33.65
CA THR A 539 -27.39 3.74 32.86
C THR A 539 -28.12 2.41 33.05
N ALA A 540 -28.47 1.75 31.95
CA ALA A 540 -29.00 0.39 32.00
C ALA A 540 -27.86 -0.61 32.26
N SER A 541 -28.21 -1.75 32.88
CA SER A 541 -27.27 -2.86 33.04
C SER A 541 -27.27 -3.71 31.76
N THR A 542 -26.16 -4.40 31.49
CA THR A 542 -26.13 -5.41 30.42
C THR A 542 -26.99 -6.60 30.82
N GLY A 543 -27.68 -7.22 29.86
CA GLY A 543 -28.37 -8.50 30.05
C GLY A 543 -27.46 -9.72 29.92
N GLY A 544 -26.13 -9.54 29.94
CA GLY A 544 -25.12 -10.55 29.58
C GLY A 544 -23.91 -10.57 30.52
N ASP A 545 -22.71 -10.44 29.95
CA ASP A 545 -21.41 -10.62 30.62
C ASP A 545 -20.99 -9.46 31.55
N GLY A 546 -21.83 -8.44 31.70
CA GLY A 546 -21.59 -7.29 32.57
C GLY A 546 -20.96 -6.08 31.88
N ILE A 547 -20.61 -6.15 30.59
CA ILE A 547 -19.93 -5.05 29.87
C ILE A 547 -20.52 -4.89 28.47
N PHE A 548 -20.93 -3.67 28.09
CA PHE A 548 -21.29 -3.37 26.71
C PHE A 548 -20.02 -3.34 25.84
N ASN A 549 -19.84 -4.35 25.00
CA ASN A 549 -18.66 -4.48 24.13
C ASN A 549 -18.90 -5.25 22.81
N GLN A 550 -20.13 -5.68 22.54
CA GLN A 550 -20.54 -6.37 21.32
C GLN A 550 -21.31 -5.47 20.35
N VAL A 551 -21.41 -5.88 19.09
CA VAL A 551 -22.24 -5.21 18.07
C VAL A 551 -23.72 -5.21 18.46
N THR A 552 -24.18 -6.33 19.01
CA THR A 552 -25.55 -6.54 19.52
C THR A 552 -25.46 -6.84 21.01
N GLU A 553 -26.13 -6.02 21.82
CA GLU A 553 -26.11 -6.12 23.28
C GLU A 553 -27.51 -6.17 23.84
N LYS A 554 -27.74 -7.06 24.80
CA LYS A 554 -28.96 -7.04 25.60
C LYS A 554 -28.80 -6.03 26.73
N PHE A 555 -29.86 -5.32 27.07
CA PHE A 555 -29.90 -4.43 28.22
C PHE A 555 -31.07 -4.79 29.15
N THR A 556 -30.93 -4.40 30.41
CA THR A 556 -31.97 -4.52 31.42
C THR A 556 -31.89 -3.38 32.42
N PHE A 557 -33.04 -2.90 32.89
CA PHE A 557 -33.14 -1.98 34.01
C PHE A 557 -34.50 -2.08 34.70
N SER A 558 -34.57 -1.61 35.94
CA SER A 558 -35.78 -1.60 36.75
C SER A 558 -36.06 -0.16 37.20
N PRO A 559 -36.91 0.59 36.46
CA PRO A 559 -37.22 1.96 36.82
C PRO A 559 -38.12 2.00 38.06
N TRP A 560 -37.89 3.00 38.92
CA TRP A 560 -38.82 3.32 40.01
C TRP A 560 -39.99 4.14 39.45
N LEU A 561 -41.19 3.55 39.45
CA LEU A 561 -42.39 4.16 38.88
C LEU A 561 -43.46 4.33 39.97
N SER A 562 -44.05 5.52 40.05
CA SER A 562 -45.24 5.76 40.87
C SER A 562 -46.50 5.26 40.16
N SER A 563 -47.65 5.27 40.85
CA SER A 563 -48.93 5.08 40.18
C SER A 563 -49.18 6.20 39.18
N GLY A 564 -49.64 5.85 37.98
CA GLY A 564 -49.89 6.81 36.91
C GLY A 564 -49.25 6.38 35.59
N THR A 565 -49.32 7.28 34.61
CA THR A 565 -48.71 7.09 33.29
C THR A 565 -47.33 7.73 33.26
N HIS A 566 -46.34 6.94 32.84
CA HIS A 566 -44.94 7.34 32.75
C HIS A 566 -44.41 7.12 31.33
N LEU A 567 -43.58 8.05 30.86
CA LEU A 567 -42.81 7.94 29.63
C LEU A 567 -41.39 7.47 29.95
N ILE A 568 -41.00 6.35 29.37
CA ILE A 568 -39.64 5.83 29.40
C ILE A 568 -38.99 6.10 28.05
N GLU A 569 -37.86 6.79 28.04
CA GLU A 569 -37.05 6.99 26.84
C GLU A 569 -35.72 6.27 27.01
N ILE A 570 -35.26 5.58 25.97
CA ILE A 570 -34.04 4.78 25.96
C ILE A 570 -33.20 5.17 24.75
N GLN A 571 -31.89 5.25 24.95
CA GLN A 571 -30.92 5.44 23.88
C GLN A 571 -29.69 4.55 24.09
N ALA A 572 -29.01 4.21 23.00
CA ALA A 572 -27.75 3.49 23.02
C ALA A 572 -26.64 4.32 22.37
N THR A 573 -25.40 4.10 22.81
CA THR A 573 -24.18 4.74 22.31
C THR A 573 -23.25 3.67 21.76
N ASN A 574 -22.65 3.90 20.59
CA ASN A 574 -21.61 3.02 20.06
C ASN A 574 -20.19 3.54 20.34
N ARG A 575 -19.16 2.77 19.96
CA ARG A 575 -17.74 3.11 20.19
C ARG A 575 -17.25 4.42 19.60
N VAL A 576 -17.93 4.95 18.59
CA VAL A 576 -17.61 6.26 17.99
C VAL A 576 -18.45 7.39 18.60
N ASN A 577 -19.17 7.12 19.70
CA ASN A 577 -20.03 8.03 20.43
C ASN A 577 -21.27 8.50 19.65
N ASN A 578 -21.68 7.77 18.61
CA ASN A 578 -22.95 8.04 17.95
C ASN A 578 -24.10 7.47 18.80
N LEU A 579 -25.12 8.30 18.99
CA LEU A 579 -26.36 7.94 19.69
C LEU A 579 -27.38 7.34 18.73
N SER A 580 -28.15 6.38 19.23
CA SER A 580 -29.38 5.95 18.58
C SER A 580 -30.41 7.08 18.54
N ASP A 581 -31.39 6.96 17.67
CA ASP A 581 -32.62 7.71 17.86
C ASP A 581 -33.32 7.22 19.15
N LEU A 582 -34.15 8.08 19.75
CA LEU A 582 -34.84 7.75 21.00
C LEU A 582 -35.86 6.64 20.77
N SER A 583 -35.77 5.57 21.56
CA SER A 583 -36.82 4.56 21.68
C SER A 583 -37.67 4.90 22.89
N SER A 584 -38.98 5.01 22.71
CA SER A 584 -39.90 5.50 23.74
C SER A 584 -41.00 4.49 24.03
N LEU A 585 -41.38 4.38 25.29
CA LEU A 585 -42.44 3.51 25.77
C LEU A 585 -43.26 4.22 26.84
N THR A 586 -44.58 4.19 26.68
CA THR A 586 -45.50 4.66 27.71
C THR A 586 -46.01 3.50 28.52
N VAL A 587 -45.87 3.58 29.85
CA VAL A 587 -46.36 2.56 30.79
C VAL A 587 -47.35 3.18 31.77
N THR A 588 -48.40 2.44 32.13
CA THR A 588 -49.37 2.88 33.13
C THR A 588 -49.36 1.90 34.30
N ILE A 589 -48.88 2.36 35.46
CA ILE A 589 -48.89 1.59 36.69
C ILE A 589 -50.22 1.85 37.39
N GLY A 590 -51.03 0.79 37.50
CA GLY A 590 -52.28 0.85 38.26
C GLY A 590 -52.00 1.23 39.70
N GLY A 591 -52.75 2.20 40.23
CA GLY A 591 -52.75 2.43 41.67
C GLY A 591 -53.22 1.14 42.36
N ASN A 592 -52.58 0.76 43.46
CA ASN A 592 -53.21 -0.17 44.40
C ASN A 592 -54.56 0.45 44.80
N ILE A 593 -55.63 0.04 44.15
CA ILE A 593 -56.94 0.04 44.78
C ILE A 593 -56.84 -1.01 45.88
N THR A 594 -56.35 -0.60 47.06
CA THR A 594 -56.89 -1.18 48.29
C THR A 594 -58.41 -1.16 48.09
N PRO A 595 -59.12 -2.30 48.11
CA PRO A 595 -60.57 -2.24 48.13
C PRO A 595 -60.92 -1.37 49.33
N SER A 596 -61.54 -0.22 49.06
CA SER A 596 -62.25 0.51 50.10
C SER A 596 -63.13 -0.53 50.79
N PRO A 597 -63.08 -0.68 52.13
CA PRO A 597 -63.96 -1.61 52.80
C PRO A 597 -65.38 -1.30 52.33
N SER A 598 -66.04 -2.28 51.71
CA SER A 598 -67.44 -2.14 51.32
C SER A 598 -68.22 -1.61 52.53
N PRO A 599 -69.12 -0.64 52.36
CA PRO A 599 -69.98 -0.22 53.46
C PRO A 599 -70.70 -1.47 53.95
N ILE A 600 -70.47 -1.82 55.22
CA ILE A 600 -71.24 -2.85 55.90
C ILE A 600 -72.69 -2.38 55.83
N THR A 601 -73.51 -3.06 55.03
CA THR A 601 -74.96 -2.91 55.11
C THR A 601 -75.39 -3.51 56.45
N THR A 602 -75.52 -2.66 57.46
CA THR A 602 -76.15 -3.00 58.73
C THR A 602 -77.56 -3.53 58.44
N PRO A 603 -77.90 -4.76 58.85
CA PRO A 603 -79.25 -5.28 58.67
C PRO A 603 -80.24 -4.48 59.51
N THR A 604 -81.37 -4.14 58.89
CA THR A 604 -82.55 -3.52 59.52
C THR A 604 -82.99 -4.32 60.75
N PRO A 605 -83.23 -3.68 61.91
CA PRO A 605 -83.63 -4.41 63.12
C PRO A 605 -85.05 -4.97 62.99
N THR A 606 -85.16 -6.29 63.18
CA THR A 606 -86.43 -6.99 63.41
C THR A 606 -86.96 -6.64 64.81
N ALA A 607 -88.24 -6.26 64.88
CA ALA A 607 -88.93 -5.95 66.13
C ALA A 607 -88.92 -7.16 67.09
N THR A 608 -88.56 -6.94 68.35
CA THR A 608 -88.62 -7.95 69.43
C THR A 608 -89.78 -7.60 70.37
N PRO A 609 -90.59 -8.58 70.82
CA PRO A 609 -91.80 -8.34 71.59
C PRO A 609 -91.54 -8.00 73.07
N ILE A 610 -92.52 -7.31 73.66
CA ILE A 610 -92.59 -6.80 75.04
C ILE A 610 -92.69 -7.97 76.06
N PRO A 611 -91.89 -7.97 77.14
CA PRO A 611 -92.15 -8.82 78.31
C PRO A 611 -92.84 -8.03 79.44
N THR A 612 -93.72 -8.72 80.17
CA THR A 612 -94.46 -8.24 81.38
C THR A 612 -93.84 -8.91 82.64
N PRO A 613 -93.91 -8.31 83.84
CA PRO A 613 -92.81 -8.33 84.82
C PRO A 613 -92.96 -9.37 85.94
N THR A 614 -91.89 -9.59 86.72
CA THR A 614 -91.96 -10.11 88.10
C THR A 614 -90.79 -9.60 88.96
N ILE A 615 -90.99 -9.60 90.28
CA ILE A 615 -90.45 -8.75 91.35
C ILE A 615 -89.27 -9.42 92.10
N THR A 616 -88.29 -8.60 92.56
CA THR A 616 -87.36 -8.55 93.75
C THR A 616 -87.29 -9.79 94.70
N PRO A 617 -86.18 -10.13 95.45
CA PRO A 617 -85.22 -9.19 96.08
C PRO A 617 -83.72 -9.58 96.27
N THR A 618 -82.98 -8.53 96.67
CA THR A 618 -81.63 -8.31 97.27
C THR A 618 -81.24 -9.28 98.43
N PRO A 619 -80.04 -9.24 99.10
CA PRO A 619 -78.80 -8.43 98.93
C PRO A 619 -77.43 -9.13 99.30
N LEU A 620 -76.35 -8.32 99.29
CA LEU A 620 -75.21 -8.21 100.24
C LEU A 620 -73.77 -8.45 99.72
N LEU A 621 -73.00 -7.34 99.88
CA LEU A 621 -71.54 -7.09 99.92
C LEU A 621 -70.75 -8.01 100.91
N PRO A 622 -69.42 -7.82 101.14
CA PRO A 622 -68.28 -7.53 100.26
C PRO A 622 -66.98 -8.30 100.66
N SER A 623 -65.90 -8.11 99.90
CA SER A 623 -64.57 -7.67 100.38
C SER A 623 -63.79 -7.08 99.21
#